data_AF-A0A2S7QT32-F1
#
_entry.id   AF-A0A2S7QT32-F1
#
_cell.length_a   1.000
_cell.length_b   1.000
_cell.length_c   1.000
_cell.angle_alpha   90.00
_cell.angle_beta   90.00
_cell.angle_gamma   90.00
#
_symmetry.space_group_name_H-M   'P 1'
#
loop_
_entity.id
_entity.type
_entity.pdbx_description
1 polymer ?
#
loop_
_entity_poly.entity_id
_entity_poly.type
_entity_poly.pdbx_seq_one_letter_code
_entity_poly.pdbx_strand_id
1 'polypeptide(L)'
;MFSRKTVYLSAVLAAVAAAVPDVSAALQKILDQAHQGPLYDYPTNWRDVPFYSALSVGCVSVEADVWLVGGELLVGHEQSALTPARTFRSLYIDPILNVLAHQNPNSSYTTTKPTYNGVYDTSSGQTLYLFVDVKTDGPSTWPVVVKQLEGLRSKGYLTSVNGTTLTSRPVTVVGTGNTPLNLVQPLTSRDYFWDAVGFCFLHLRSWFLIVPLIPMFL
;
A
#
# COMPACT_ATOMS: atom_id res chain seq x y z
N MET A 1 56.11 -25.64 -13.62
CA MET A 1 55.53 -24.68 -12.66
C MET A 1 54.30 -24.05 -13.32
N PHE A 2 53.15 -24.72 -13.23
CA PHE A 2 51.93 -24.35 -13.94
C PHE A 2 51.12 -23.31 -13.15
N SER A 3 51.00 -22.11 -13.70
CA SER A 3 50.22 -21.01 -13.14
C SER A 3 48.73 -21.25 -13.38
N ARG A 4 47.94 -21.44 -12.30
CA ARG A 4 46.48 -21.50 -12.36
C ARG A 4 45.94 -20.08 -12.54
N LYS A 5 45.42 -19.76 -13.73
CA LYS A 5 44.61 -18.55 -13.95
C LYS A 5 43.16 -18.87 -13.58
N THR A 6 42.73 -18.34 -12.43
CA THR A 6 41.32 -18.30 -12.02
C THR A 6 40.59 -17.29 -12.91
N VAL A 7 39.59 -17.75 -13.68
CA VAL A 7 38.70 -16.88 -14.45
C VAL A 7 37.51 -16.53 -13.55
N TYR A 8 37.39 -15.27 -13.16
CA TYR A 8 36.19 -14.74 -12.50
C TYR A 8 35.14 -14.44 -13.57
N LEU A 9 34.03 -15.18 -13.53
CA LEU A 9 32.87 -14.92 -14.37
C LEU A 9 32.00 -13.87 -13.66
N SER A 10 32.18 -12.60 -14.01
CA SER A 10 31.29 -11.53 -13.54
C SER A 10 29.97 -11.60 -14.30
N ALA A 11 28.92 -12.11 -13.67
CA ALA A 11 27.56 -12.00 -14.19
C ALA A 11 27.07 -10.55 -14.01
N VAL A 12 26.96 -9.82 -15.12
CA VAL A 12 26.30 -8.51 -15.14
C VAL A 12 24.80 -8.77 -15.17
N LEU A 13 24.12 -8.60 -14.03
CA LEU A 13 22.66 -8.62 -13.97
C LEU A 13 22.17 -7.21 -14.34
N ALA A 14 21.65 -7.05 -15.55
CA ALA A 14 20.97 -5.82 -15.94
C ALA A 14 19.66 -5.71 -15.15
N ALA A 15 19.56 -4.73 -14.26
CA ALA A 15 18.31 -4.35 -13.64
C ALA A 15 17.40 -3.74 -14.72
N VAL A 16 16.31 -4.41 -15.06
CA VAL A 16 15.24 -3.80 -15.84
C VAL A 16 14.51 -2.84 -14.91
N ALA A 17 14.68 -1.54 -15.10
CA ALA A 17 13.80 -0.55 -14.48
C ALA A 17 12.39 -0.75 -15.05
N ALA A 18 11.43 -1.13 -14.21
CA ALA A 18 10.01 -1.17 -14.55
C ALA A 18 9.66 0.29 -14.74
N ALA A 19 8.99 0.50 -15.87
CA ALA A 19 8.30 1.73 -16.11
C ALA A 19 7.42 2.04 -14.89
N VAL A 20 7.50 3.28 -14.43
CA VAL A 20 6.47 3.88 -13.58
C VAL A 20 5.13 3.64 -14.32
N PRO A 21 4.15 2.96 -13.70
CA PRO A 21 2.88 2.70 -14.36
C PRO A 21 2.20 4.02 -14.72
N ASP A 22 1.67 4.10 -15.94
CA ASP A 22 1.02 5.30 -16.44
C ASP A 22 -0.28 5.58 -15.67
N VAL A 23 -0.57 6.86 -15.43
CA VAL A 23 -1.77 7.30 -14.72
C VAL A 23 -2.91 7.41 -15.74
N SER A 24 -3.86 6.49 -15.67
CA SER A 24 -4.96 6.44 -16.63
C SER A 24 -5.88 7.65 -16.57
N ALA A 25 -6.63 7.92 -17.64
CA ALA A 25 -7.63 9.00 -17.65
C ALA A 25 -8.70 8.82 -16.55
N ALA A 26 -9.04 7.58 -16.20
CA ALA A 26 -9.98 7.31 -15.11
C ALA A 26 -9.37 7.63 -13.75
N LEU A 27 -8.12 7.21 -13.50
CA LEU A 27 -7.41 7.56 -12.28
C LEU A 27 -7.16 9.08 -12.21
N GLN A 28 -6.71 9.69 -13.29
CA GLN A 28 -6.51 11.13 -13.41
C GLN A 28 -7.78 11.92 -13.09
N LYS A 29 -8.94 11.48 -13.59
CA LYS A 29 -10.22 12.11 -13.24
C LYS A 29 -10.52 12.03 -11.73
N ILE A 30 -10.21 10.91 -11.08
CA ILE A 30 -10.35 10.77 -9.62
C ILE A 30 -9.39 11.74 -8.91
N LEU A 31 -8.13 11.82 -9.35
CA LEU A 31 -7.12 12.72 -8.81
C LEU A 31 -7.53 14.20 -8.94
N ASP A 32 -8.05 14.60 -10.11
CA ASP A 32 -8.49 15.96 -10.38
C ASP A 32 -9.69 16.37 -9.52
N GLN A 33 -10.60 15.42 -9.26
CA GLN A 33 -11.80 15.63 -8.45
C GLN A 33 -11.55 15.51 -6.95
N ALA A 34 -10.48 14.84 -6.52
CA ALA A 34 -10.14 14.67 -5.11
C ALA A 34 -10.00 16.01 -4.37
N HIS A 35 -9.64 17.08 -5.08
CA HIS A 35 -9.52 18.44 -4.53
C HIS A 35 -10.78 19.30 -4.68
N GLN A 36 -11.86 18.84 -5.34
CA GLN A 36 -12.99 19.69 -5.78
C GLN A 36 -14.39 19.22 -5.33
N GLY A 37 -14.53 18.07 -4.65
CA GLY A 37 -15.83 17.47 -4.36
C GLY A 37 -16.47 17.89 -3.01
N PRO A 38 -17.81 18.02 -2.91
CA PRO A 38 -18.52 18.32 -1.65
C PRO A 38 -18.51 17.17 -0.63
N LEU A 39 -17.97 16.00 -1.00
CA LEU A 39 -17.68 14.88 -0.09
C LEU A 39 -16.42 15.10 0.75
N TYR A 40 -15.59 16.08 0.39
CA TYR A 40 -14.30 16.35 1.00
C TYR A 40 -14.13 17.87 1.21
N ASP A 41 -14.78 18.41 2.23
CA ASP A 41 -14.55 19.77 2.72
C ASP A 41 -13.50 19.70 3.84
N TYR A 42 -12.23 19.99 3.53
CA TYR A 42 -11.14 19.92 4.51
C TYR A 42 -10.21 21.14 4.39
N PRO A 43 -9.73 21.70 5.52
CA PRO A 43 -8.86 22.88 5.53
C PRO A 43 -7.52 22.56 4.86
N THR A 44 -7.19 23.32 3.83
CA THR A 44 -6.11 23.06 2.87
C THR A 44 -4.73 23.44 3.40
N ASN A 45 -4.10 22.58 4.21
CA ASN A 45 -2.67 22.71 4.49
C ASN A 45 -2.02 21.34 4.78
N TRP A 46 -0.98 21.00 3.98
CA TRP A 46 -0.04 19.87 4.09
C TRP A 46 -0.60 18.44 3.91
N ARG A 47 -0.26 17.82 2.76
CA ARG A 47 -0.45 16.39 2.41
C ARG A 47 -1.83 15.84 2.83
N ASP A 48 -2.90 16.48 2.35
CA ASP A 48 -4.28 16.07 2.67
C ASP A 48 -4.76 14.85 1.87
N VAL A 49 -4.04 14.48 0.80
CA VAL A 49 -4.39 13.35 -0.06
C VAL A 49 -3.22 12.37 -0.25
N PRO A 50 -2.62 11.85 0.84
CA PRO A 50 -1.37 11.07 0.76
C PRO A 50 -1.47 9.91 -0.23
N PHE A 51 -2.61 9.20 -0.23
CA PHE A 51 -2.90 8.13 -1.19
C PHE A 51 -2.88 8.61 -2.65
N TYR A 52 -3.66 9.64 -2.98
CA TYR A 52 -3.77 10.12 -4.36
C TYR A 52 -2.46 10.74 -4.87
N SER A 53 -1.75 11.50 -4.03
CA SER A 53 -0.45 12.09 -4.40
C SER A 53 0.62 11.05 -4.71
N ALA A 54 0.60 9.90 -4.02
CA ALA A 54 1.50 8.78 -4.32
C ALA A 54 1.12 8.13 -5.66
N LEU A 55 -0.18 7.90 -5.88
CA LEU A 55 -0.66 7.29 -7.12
C LEU A 55 -0.38 8.16 -8.36
N SER A 56 -0.47 9.49 -8.23
CA SER A 56 -0.24 10.43 -9.34
C SER A 56 1.19 10.43 -9.87
N VAL A 57 2.15 9.91 -9.10
CA VAL A 57 3.55 9.73 -9.50
C VAL A 57 3.92 8.26 -9.71
N GLY A 58 2.92 7.37 -9.75
CA GLY A 58 3.07 5.95 -10.01
C GLY A 58 3.65 5.12 -8.86
N CYS A 59 3.57 5.61 -7.61
CA CYS A 59 3.98 4.82 -6.45
C CYS A 59 3.07 3.59 -6.27
N VAL A 60 3.68 2.41 -6.26
CA VAL A 60 2.99 1.14 -5.99
C VAL A 60 2.83 0.84 -4.50
N SER A 61 3.24 1.78 -3.64
CA SER A 61 3.15 1.67 -2.19
C SER A 61 2.79 3.00 -1.54
N VAL A 62 2.06 2.93 -0.44
CA VAL A 62 1.75 4.05 0.45
C VAL A 62 1.93 3.62 1.90
N GLU A 63 2.27 4.56 2.77
CA GLU A 63 2.46 4.31 4.20
C GLU A 63 1.52 5.20 5.01
N ALA A 64 0.92 4.63 6.07
CA ALA A 64 0.06 5.32 7.01
C ALA A 64 0.63 5.21 8.43
N ASP A 65 1.07 6.33 9.01
CA ASP A 65 1.47 6.44 10.41
C ASP A 65 0.22 6.52 11.30
N VAL A 66 -0.16 5.41 11.96
CA VAL A 66 -1.42 5.31 12.71
C VAL A 66 -1.24 5.44 14.22
N TRP A 67 -2.11 6.24 14.83
CA TRP A 67 -2.22 6.47 16.27
C TRP A 67 -3.61 6.09 16.75
N LEU A 68 -3.72 5.22 17.75
CA LEU A 68 -4.99 4.94 18.41
C LEU A 68 -5.26 6.04 19.45
N VAL A 69 -6.27 6.89 19.19
CA VAL A 69 -6.67 7.98 20.08
C VAL A 69 -8.18 7.91 20.30
N GLY A 70 -8.61 7.71 21.54
CA GLY A 70 -10.04 7.66 21.88
C GLY A 70 -10.83 6.56 21.17
N GLY A 71 -10.16 5.48 20.74
CA GLY A 71 -10.77 4.37 20.00
C GLY A 71 -10.83 4.55 18.48
N GLU A 72 -10.34 5.66 17.94
CA GLU A 72 -10.23 5.93 16.50
C GLU A 72 -8.76 5.90 16.06
N LEU A 73 -8.51 5.55 14.80
CA LEU A 73 -7.18 5.56 14.19
C LEU A 73 -6.95 6.89 13.47
N LEU A 74 -6.15 7.76 14.08
CA LEU A 74 -5.71 9.01 13.47
C LEU A 74 -4.38 8.81 12.74
N VAL A 75 -4.13 9.64 11.73
CA VAL A 75 -2.96 9.56 10.87
C VAL A 75 -2.10 10.81 10.98
N GLY A 76 -0.81 10.61 11.24
CA GLY A 76 0.20 11.66 11.19
C GLY A 76 1.57 11.12 11.59
N HIS A 77 2.64 11.56 10.91
CA HIS A 77 4.00 11.17 11.27
C HIS A 77 4.36 11.64 12.69
N GLU A 78 3.96 12.87 13.04
CA GLU A 78 4.11 13.46 14.37
C GLU A 78 2.75 13.64 15.05
N GLN A 79 2.71 13.58 16.38
CA GLN A 79 1.47 13.79 17.15
C GLN A 79 0.83 15.17 16.89
N SER A 80 1.64 16.20 16.62
CA SER A 80 1.15 17.55 16.32
C SER A 80 0.40 17.65 14.99
N ALA A 81 0.51 16.64 14.11
CA ALA A 81 -0.24 16.57 12.85
C ALA A 81 -1.59 15.85 12.99
N LEU A 82 -1.90 15.29 14.17
CA LEU A 82 -3.15 14.58 14.40
C LEU A 82 -4.32 15.55 14.47
N THR A 83 -5.36 15.26 13.69
CA THR A 83 -6.64 15.97 13.76
C THR A 83 -7.78 14.95 13.71
N PRO A 84 -8.96 15.25 14.28
CA PRO A 84 -10.12 14.34 14.19
C PRO A 84 -10.56 14.01 12.76
N ALA A 85 -10.20 14.83 11.78
CA ALA A 85 -10.53 14.64 10.37
C ALA A 85 -9.58 13.64 9.65
N ARG A 86 -8.33 13.55 10.11
CA ARG A 86 -7.28 12.73 9.49
C ARG A 86 -7.31 11.32 10.03
N THR A 87 -8.31 10.55 9.64
CA THR A 87 -8.48 9.15 10.07
C THR A 87 -7.83 8.18 9.07
N PHE A 88 -7.46 6.99 9.53
CA PHE A 88 -6.95 5.92 8.67
C PHE A 88 -7.96 5.56 7.58
N ARG A 89 -9.24 5.57 7.93
CA ARG A 89 -10.32 5.34 6.99
C ARG A 89 -10.43 6.42 5.92
N SER A 90 -10.52 7.70 6.32
CA SER A 90 -10.73 8.82 5.39
C SER A 90 -9.54 9.05 4.45
N LEU A 91 -8.31 8.80 4.91
CA LEU A 91 -7.11 9.05 4.11
C LEU A 91 -6.62 7.85 3.29
N TYR A 92 -6.95 6.61 3.68
CA TYR A 92 -6.47 5.41 2.99
C TYR A 92 -7.59 4.44 2.61
N ILE A 93 -8.35 3.91 3.56
CA ILE A 93 -9.28 2.78 3.29
C ILE A 93 -10.39 3.18 2.30
N ASP A 94 -11.10 4.27 2.56
CA ASP A 94 -12.20 4.71 1.69
C ASP A 94 -11.69 5.16 0.31
N PRO A 95 -10.58 5.93 0.20
CA PRO A 95 -9.96 6.23 -1.09
C PRO A 95 -9.54 4.99 -1.90
N ILE A 96 -8.91 4.00 -1.27
CA ILE A 96 -8.52 2.75 -1.94
C ILE A 96 -9.76 2.02 -2.45
N LEU A 97 -10.81 1.90 -1.62
CA LEU A 97 -12.07 1.29 -2.02
C LEU A 97 -12.73 2.01 -3.19
N ASN A 98 -12.65 3.34 -3.21
CA ASN A 98 -13.18 4.16 -4.30
C ASN A 98 -12.45 3.90 -5.62
N VAL A 99 -11.11 3.94 -5.62
CA VAL A 99 -10.30 3.66 -6.82
C VAL A 99 -10.57 2.25 -7.32
N LEU A 100 -10.54 1.24 -6.45
CA LEU A 100 -10.76 -0.14 -6.85
C LEU A 100 -12.16 -0.38 -7.40
N ALA A 101 -13.19 0.32 -6.90
CA ALA A 101 -14.53 0.24 -7.47
C ALA A 101 -14.60 0.78 -8.90
N HIS A 102 -13.87 1.87 -9.20
CA HIS A 102 -13.79 2.43 -10.54
C HIS A 102 -12.93 1.59 -11.49
N GLN A 103 -11.89 0.93 -10.98
CA GLN A 103 -11.03 0.02 -11.76
C GLN A 103 -11.68 -1.34 -12.04
N ASN A 104 -12.78 -1.66 -11.34
CA ASN A 104 -13.50 -2.92 -11.45
C ASN A 104 -15.01 -2.71 -11.72
N PRO A 105 -15.37 -1.99 -12.81
CA PRO A 105 -16.75 -1.68 -13.10
C PRO A 105 -17.51 -2.90 -13.62
N ASN A 106 -18.82 -2.92 -13.38
CA ASN A 106 -19.71 -3.86 -14.06
C ASN A 106 -19.86 -3.43 -15.53
N SER A 107 -19.15 -4.11 -16.43
CA SER A 107 -19.16 -3.82 -17.87
C SER A 107 -19.64 -5.01 -18.69
N SER A 108 -20.27 -4.75 -19.84
CA SER A 108 -20.62 -5.78 -20.84
C SER A 108 -19.38 -6.45 -21.44
N TYR A 109 -18.22 -5.80 -21.36
CA TYR A 109 -16.93 -6.32 -21.86
C TYR A 109 -16.22 -7.25 -20.87
N THR A 110 -16.73 -7.40 -19.64
CA THR A 110 -16.15 -8.27 -18.60
C THR A 110 -16.94 -9.57 -18.49
N THR A 111 -16.37 -10.68 -18.98
CA THR A 111 -16.99 -12.01 -18.95
C THR A 111 -16.79 -12.73 -17.62
N THR A 112 -15.71 -12.40 -16.90
CA THR A 112 -15.37 -12.98 -15.59
C THR A 112 -15.66 -11.97 -14.50
N LYS A 113 -16.52 -12.33 -13.55
CA LYS A 113 -16.88 -11.48 -12.40
C LYS A 113 -16.78 -12.26 -11.09
N PRO A 114 -16.36 -11.62 -9.99
CA PRO A 114 -15.81 -10.25 -9.91
C PRO A 114 -14.41 -10.13 -10.55
N THR A 115 -14.06 -8.91 -11.00
CA THR A 115 -12.69 -8.58 -11.42
C THR A 115 -11.89 -8.05 -10.24
N TYR A 116 -10.56 -8.19 -10.33
CA TYR A 116 -9.62 -7.82 -9.27
C TYR A 116 -8.44 -7.03 -9.82
N ASN A 117 -8.73 -6.03 -10.64
CA ASN A 117 -7.75 -5.07 -11.14
C ASN A 117 -7.26 -4.20 -9.98
N GLY A 118 -5.95 -3.95 -9.96
CA GLY A 118 -5.26 -2.99 -9.09
C GLY A 118 -5.58 -1.54 -9.43
N VAL A 119 -4.85 -0.62 -8.79
CA VAL A 119 -5.10 0.82 -8.92
C VAL A 119 -4.67 1.41 -10.27
N TYR A 120 -3.80 0.71 -11.01
CA TYR A 120 -3.31 1.08 -12.34
C TYR A 120 -3.94 0.17 -13.40
N ASP A 121 -4.58 0.74 -14.42
CA ASP A 121 -5.25 -0.04 -15.48
C ASP A 121 -4.27 -0.64 -16.50
N THR A 122 -3.18 0.08 -16.81
CA THR A 122 -2.08 -0.37 -17.67
C THR A 122 -1.24 -1.49 -17.04
N SER A 123 -1.39 -1.70 -15.72
CA SER A 123 -0.75 -2.77 -14.96
C SER A 123 -1.72 -3.33 -13.90
N SER A 124 -2.84 -3.89 -14.35
CA SER A 124 -3.95 -4.30 -13.48
C SER A 124 -3.58 -5.38 -12.46
N GLY A 125 -2.50 -6.14 -12.66
CA GLY A 125 -2.00 -7.12 -11.68
C GLY A 125 -1.11 -6.51 -10.58
N GLN A 126 -0.69 -5.25 -10.70
CA GLN A 126 0.15 -4.59 -9.71
C GLN A 126 -0.62 -4.37 -8.42
N THR A 127 -0.20 -5.05 -7.34
CA THR A 127 -0.73 -4.80 -6.00
C THR A 127 -0.28 -3.41 -5.52
N LEU A 128 -1.18 -2.72 -4.84
CA LEU A 128 -0.82 -1.62 -3.97
C LEU A 128 -0.33 -2.19 -2.65
N TYR A 129 0.85 -1.77 -2.19
CA TYR A 129 1.32 -2.06 -0.84
C TYR A 129 0.86 -0.96 0.11
N LEU A 130 0.03 -1.32 1.08
CA LEU A 130 -0.36 -0.43 2.17
C LEU A 130 0.46 -0.78 3.41
N PHE A 131 1.47 0.04 3.70
CA PHE A 131 2.24 -0.05 4.93
C PHE A 131 1.49 0.67 6.04
N VAL A 132 1.34 0.02 7.19
CA VAL A 132 0.68 0.59 8.37
C VAL A 132 1.68 0.65 9.50
N ASP A 133 2.24 1.83 9.74
CA ASP A 133 3.20 2.09 10.81
C ASP A 133 2.45 2.41 12.11
N VAL A 134 2.44 1.43 13.02
CA VAL A 134 1.77 1.57 14.31
C VAL A 134 2.64 2.38 15.27
N LYS A 135 2.23 3.62 15.57
CA LYS A 135 2.96 4.54 16.44
C LYS A 135 2.61 4.44 17.93
N THR A 136 1.45 3.85 18.23
CA THR A 136 0.93 3.66 19.61
C THR A 136 1.17 2.22 20.08
N ASP A 137 0.62 1.82 21.22
CA ASP A 137 0.77 0.46 21.74
C ASP A 137 0.20 -0.57 20.73
N GLY A 138 1.08 -1.48 20.28
CA GLY A 138 0.78 -2.48 19.26
C GLY A 138 -0.41 -3.38 19.58
N PRO A 139 -0.41 -4.08 20.74
CA PRO A 139 -1.48 -4.97 21.16
C PRO A 139 -2.87 -4.34 21.20
N SER A 140 -2.99 -3.07 21.60
CA SER A 140 -4.27 -2.35 21.58
C SER A 140 -4.62 -1.76 20.21
N THR A 141 -3.64 -1.30 19.44
CA THR A 141 -3.85 -0.60 18.16
C THR A 141 -4.11 -1.53 16.98
N TRP A 142 -3.33 -2.60 16.88
CA TRP A 142 -3.38 -3.51 15.74
C TRP A 142 -4.76 -4.15 15.51
N PRO A 143 -5.51 -4.61 16.55
CA PRO A 143 -6.86 -5.11 16.35
C PRO A 143 -7.82 -4.08 15.73
N VAL A 144 -7.64 -2.79 16.03
CA VAL A 144 -8.45 -1.71 15.44
C VAL A 144 -8.08 -1.51 13.97
N VAL A 145 -6.79 -1.60 13.62
CA VAL A 145 -6.33 -1.57 12.22
C VAL A 145 -6.98 -2.70 11.44
N VAL A 146 -6.85 -3.94 11.92
CA VAL A 146 -7.40 -5.14 11.27
C VAL A 146 -8.92 -5.04 11.07
N LYS A 147 -9.63 -4.44 12.04
CA LYS A 147 -11.07 -4.18 11.93
C LYS A 147 -11.40 -3.18 10.82
N GLN A 148 -10.62 -2.10 10.66
CA GLN A 148 -10.86 -1.12 9.61
C GLN A 148 -10.56 -1.66 8.19
N LEU A 149 -9.80 -2.75 8.06
CA LEU A 149 -9.59 -3.43 6.78
C LEU A 149 -10.84 -4.18 6.26
N GLU A 150 -11.91 -4.28 7.05
CA GLU A 150 -13.08 -5.11 6.71
C GLU A 150 -13.72 -4.74 5.38
N GLY A 151 -13.79 -3.46 5.01
CA GLY A 151 -14.35 -3.05 3.73
C GLY A 151 -13.57 -3.58 2.52
N LEU A 152 -12.24 -3.73 2.65
CA LEU A 152 -11.40 -4.34 1.62
C LEU A 152 -11.53 -5.87 1.64
N ARG A 153 -11.58 -6.45 2.85
CA ARG A 153 -11.75 -7.89 3.08
C ARG A 153 -13.04 -8.42 2.47
N SER A 154 -14.17 -7.77 2.75
CA SER A 154 -15.49 -8.19 2.29
C SER A 154 -15.64 -8.14 0.76
N LYS A 155 -14.84 -7.32 0.07
CA LYS A 155 -14.75 -7.26 -1.39
C LYS A 155 -13.71 -8.21 -2.00
N GLY A 156 -12.95 -8.93 -1.17
CA GLY A 156 -11.88 -9.82 -1.61
C GLY A 156 -10.69 -9.10 -2.22
N TYR A 157 -10.42 -7.85 -1.80
CA TYR A 157 -9.32 -7.04 -2.33
C TYR A 157 -7.99 -7.22 -1.60
N LEU A 158 -7.96 -7.94 -0.48
CA LEU A 158 -6.76 -8.16 0.32
C LEU A 158 -5.98 -9.41 -0.09
N THR A 159 -4.68 -9.25 -0.31
CA THR A 159 -3.76 -10.36 -0.50
C THR A 159 -3.75 -11.18 0.78
N SER A 160 -3.95 -12.49 0.66
CA SER A 160 -4.12 -13.36 1.81
C SER A 160 -3.30 -14.64 1.70
N VAL A 161 -2.96 -15.19 2.85
CA VAL A 161 -2.37 -16.52 2.96
C VAL A 161 -3.35 -17.45 3.67
N ASN A 162 -3.47 -18.67 3.18
CA ASN A 162 -4.19 -19.75 3.86
C ASN A 162 -3.26 -20.96 3.98
N GLY A 163 -2.56 -21.05 5.11
CA GLY A 163 -1.54 -22.04 5.42
C GLY A 163 -0.30 -21.88 4.53
N THR A 164 -0.38 -22.44 3.33
CA THR A 164 0.70 -22.47 2.34
C THR A 164 0.41 -21.67 1.09
N THR A 165 -0.86 -21.34 0.83
CA THR A 165 -1.28 -20.73 -0.44
C THR A 165 -1.40 -19.22 -0.28
N LEU A 166 -0.59 -18.47 -1.02
CA LEU A 166 -0.71 -17.02 -1.18
C LEU A 166 -1.68 -16.71 -2.32
N THR A 167 -2.72 -15.93 -2.03
CA THR A 167 -3.65 -15.39 -3.03
C THR A 167 -3.39 -13.90 -3.18
N SER A 168 -2.69 -13.49 -4.23
CA SER A 168 -2.46 -12.08 -4.56
C SER A 168 -3.75 -11.38 -4.94
N ARG A 169 -3.95 -10.16 -4.44
CA ARG A 169 -5.11 -9.30 -4.70
C ARG A 169 -4.66 -7.85 -4.88
N PRO A 170 -5.56 -6.92 -5.25
CA PRO A 170 -5.22 -5.52 -5.48
C PRO A 170 -4.49 -4.80 -4.34
N VAL A 171 -4.65 -5.23 -3.09
CA VAL A 171 -4.04 -4.59 -1.92
C VAL A 171 -3.32 -5.60 -1.06
N THR A 172 -2.06 -5.32 -0.74
CA THR A 172 -1.26 -6.09 0.21
C THR A 172 -0.96 -5.21 1.42
N VAL A 173 -1.50 -5.56 2.58
CA VAL A 173 -1.34 -4.79 3.82
C VAL A 173 -0.16 -5.33 4.61
N VAL A 174 0.77 -4.46 4.99
CA VAL A 174 1.96 -4.82 5.76
C VAL A 174 2.04 -3.93 7.00
N GLY A 175 1.99 -4.53 8.18
CA GLY A 175 2.19 -3.82 9.44
C GLY A 175 3.68 -3.58 9.71
N THR A 176 4.02 -2.35 10.06
CA THR A 176 5.35 -1.87 10.46
C THR A 176 5.28 -1.23 11.85
N GLY A 177 6.36 -0.63 12.34
CA GLY A 177 6.40 0.03 13.66
C GLY A 177 6.14 -0.92 14.81
N ASN A 178 5.27 -0.51 15.74
CA ASN A 178 4.87 -1.32 16.91
C ASN A 178 3.91 -2.47 16.57
N THR A 179 3.78 -2.88 15.30
CA THR A 179 2.92 -4.02 14.95
C THR A 179 3.36 -5.27 15.72
N PRO A 180 2.48 -5.87 16.55
CA PRO A 180 2.85 -6.94 17.46
C PRO A 180 3.03 -8.27 16.71
N LEU A 181 4.29 -8.71 16.56
CA LEU A 181 4.63 -9.95 15.86
C LEU A 181 3.87 -11.17 16.40
N ASN A 182 3.65 -11.25 17.71
CA ASN A 182 2.94 -12.34 18.36
C ASN A 182 1.44 -12.41 17.99
N LEU A 183 0.85 -11.33 17.47
CA LEU A 183 -0.53 -11.35 16.95
C LEU A 183 -0.59 -11.71 15.46
N VAL A 184 0.54 -11.70 14.74
CA VAL A 184 0.58 -11.97 13.29
C VAL A 184 1.18 -13.35 12.99
N GLN A 185 2.33 -13.68 13.58
CA GLN A 185 3.10 -14.89 13.27
C GLN A 185 2.34 -16.21 13.47
N PRO A 186 1.52 -16.39 14.53
CA PRO A 186 0.83 -17.66 14.76
C PRO A 186 -0.34 -17.90 13.78
N LEU A 187 -0.80 -16.87 13.06
CA LEU A 187 -1.96 -16.95 12.19
C LEU A 187 -1.59 -17.63 10.87
N THR A 188 -2.06 -18.86 10.69
CA THR A 188 -1.90 -19.61 9.44
C THR A 188 -2.79 -19.08 8.32
N SER A 189 -3.94 -18.48 8.66
CA SER A 189 -4.79 -17.77 7.72
C SER A 189 -4.94 -16.31 8.11
N ARG A 190 -4.55 -15.41 7.19
CA ARG A 190 -4.58 -13.95 7.39
C ARG A 190 -4.52 -13.21 6.06
N ASP A 191 -4.90 -11.94 6.09
CA ASP A 191 -4.91 -11.03 4.93
C ASP A 191 -4.11 -9.73 5.17
N TYR A 192 -3.16 -9.84 6.08
CA TYR A 192 -2.17 -8.83 6.41
C TYR A 192 -0.85 -9.52 6.76
N PHE A 193 0.24 -8.78 6.59
CA PHE A 193 1.60 -9.27 6.77
C PHE A 193 2.35 -8.38 7.75
N TRP A 194 3.51 -8.83 8.19
CA TRP A 194 4.36 -8.10 9.11
C TRP A 194 5.70 -7.87 8.43
N ASP A 195 6.22 -6.65 8.49
CA ASP A 195 7.55 -6.35 7.96
C ASP A 195 8.62 -6.92 8.89
N ALA A 196 9.21 -8.03 8.46
CA ALA A 196 10.23 -8.70 9.23
C ALA A 196 11.61 -8.12 8.96
N VAL A 197 12.16 -7.45 9.98
CA VAL A 197 13.58 -7.10 10.00
C VAL A 197 14.39 -8.40 9.94
N GLY A 198 14.88 -8.75 8.75
CA GLY A 198 15.71 -9.94 8.49
C GLY A 198 15.02 -11.10 7.76
N PHE A 199 13.69 -11.15 7.68
CA PHE A 199 13.01 -12.09 6.78
C PHE A 199 12.74 -11.39 5.46
N CYS A 200 13.71 -11.54 4.57
CA CYS A 200 13.64 -11.14 3.17
C CYS A 200 12.46 -11.87 2.51
N PHE A 201 11.25 -11.31 2.58
CA PHE A 201 10.17 -11.58 1.62
C PHE A 201 10.48 -10.90 0.27
N LEU A 202 11.72 -10.44 0.09
CA LEU A 202 12.21 -9.69 -1.05
C LEU A 202 13.00 -10.63 -1.95
N HIS A 203 12.28 -11.40 -2.76
CA HIS A 203 12.69 -11.55 -4.16
C HIS A 203 12.36 -10.29 -4.99
N LEU A 204 12.04 -9.17 -4.32
CA LEU A 204 11.73 -7.86 -4.91
C LEU A 204 12.72 -6.75 -4.48
N ARG A 205 13.86 -7.09 -3.87
CA ARG A 205 14.90 -6.10 -3.47
C ARG A 205 15.76 -5.56 -4.63
N SER A 206 15.27 -5.62 -5.87
CA SER A 206 15.81 -4.82 -6.98
C SER A 206 15.00 -3.56 -7.28
N TRP A 207 13.93 -3.28 -6.53
CA TRP A 207 12.96 -2.23 -6.87
C TRP A 207 12.90 -1.05 -5.91
N PHE A 208 13.58 -1.11 -4.77
CA PHE A 208 13.56 -0.05 -3.74
C PHE A 208 14.52 1.12 -4.02
N LEU A 209 15.16 1.16 -5.19
CA LEU A 209 16.04 2.24 -5.63
C LEU A 209 15.78 2.50 -7.12
N ILE A 210 14.73 3.25 -7.46
CA ILE A 210 14.61 4.26 -8.54
C ILE A 210 13.22 4.90 -8.36
N VAL A 211 13.05 5.63 -7.27
CA VAL A 211 12.40 6.95 -7.29
C VAL A 211 13.27 7.75 -6.33
N PRO A 212 13.97 8.80 -6.77
CA PRO A 212 14.72 9.61 -5.83
C PRO A 212 13.72 10.14 -4.80
N LEU A 213 14.00 9.92 -3.52
CA LEU A 213 13.55 10.83 -2.46
C LEU A 213 13.91 12.23 -2.96
N ILE A 214 12.94 12.97 -3.50
CA ILE A 214 13.13 14.38 -3.80
C ILE A 214 13.26 15.05 -2.44
N PRO A 215 14.45 15.53 -2.05
CA PRO A 215 14.60 16.36 -0.88
C PRO A 215 14.12 17.74 -1.33
N MET A 216 12.86 18.07 -1.05
CA MET A 216 12.36 19.42 -1.30
C MET A 216 12.85 20.31 -0.14
N PHE A 217 14.11 20.71 -0.22
CA PHE A 217 14.58 21.92 0.45
C PHE A 217 13.95 23.12 -0.26
N LEU A 218 13.25 23.93 0.52
CA LEU A 218 13.30 25.39 0.42
C LEU A 218 13.71 25.88 1.79
#